data_AF-A0A7D6VMU8-F1
#
_entry.id   AF-A0A7D6VMU8-F1
#
_cell.length_a   1.000
_cell.length_b   1.000
_cell.length_c   1.000
_cell.angle_alpha   90.00
_cell.angle_beta   90.00
_cell.angle_gamma   90.00
#
_symmetry.space_group_name_H-M   'P 1'
#
loop_
_entity.id
_entity.type
_entity.pdbx_description
1 polymer ?
#
loop_
_entity_poly.entity_id
_entity_poly.type
_entity_poly.pdbx_seq_one_letter_code
_entity_poly.pdbx_strand_id
1 'polypeptide(L)'
;MNRRKLIMNLQLFGVLSNPYSRRFMAPDTGDGGSGAAGTGEGDTSTGTGEGEDGAGDGKDGNQQTFDDVLKDKKYQSEFDKRVSKALETAKTKWETEYNQKLEEAKTEAEKLAAMTANEKAKYEAQKAKDAEEKRVAELNDNLAKREKEITTRELKITSAETLADKNLPIELVEVLHYESAESCQKSIEAIEKAWVKAQGSWQQAVEKAVNDKLRGGKPPKAGLGNENTLEAQIARAMRGQ
;
A
#
# COMPACT_ATOMS: atom_id res chain seq x y z
N MET A 1 -5.26 5.09 -50.10
CA MET A 1 -4.14 4.45 -49.38
C MET A 1 -4.61 3.85 -48.06
N ASN A 2 -4.54 2.51 -47.97
CA ASN A 2 -4.24 1.64 -46.82
C ASN A 2 -4.96 1.80 -45.46
N ARG A 3 -6.08 1.08 -45.32
CA ARG A 3 -6.54 0.51 -44.03
C ARG A 3 -5.80 -0.80 -43.77
N ARG A 4 -4.86 -0.81 -42.82
CA ARG A 4 -4.16 -2.04 -42.41
C ARG A 4 -5.10 -2.91 -41.57
N LYS A 5 -5.54 -4.04 -42.13
CA LYS A 5 -6.20 -5.14 -41.42
C LYS A 5 -5.17 -5.81 -40.49
N LEU A 6 -5.43 -5.85 -39.19
CA LEU A 6 -4.66 -6.67 -38.27
C LEU A 6 -5.37 -8.02 -38.14
N ILE A 7 -4.70 -9.06 -38.66
CA ILE A 7 -5.16 -10.45 -38.69
C ILE A 7 -4.99 -11.04 -37.29
N MET A 8 -6.06 -11.67 -36.78
CA MET A 8 -6.06 -12.50 -35.58
C MET A 8 -5.20 -13.74 -35.83
N ASN A 9 -4.15 -13.93 -35.04
CA ASN A 9 -3.43 -15.20 -34.94
C ASN A 9 -4.03 -16.04 -33.81
N LEU A 10 -4.87 -17.00 -34.19
CA LEU A 10 -5.36 -18.07 -33.34
C LEU A 10 -4.34 -19.22 -33.41
N GLN A 11 -3.45 -19.34 -32.42
CA GLN A 11 -2.62 -20.53 -32.26
C GLN A 11 -3.21 -21.44 -31.18
N LEU A 12 -3.84 -22.48 -31.70
CA LEU A 12 -4.26 -23.73 -31.09
C LEU A 12 -3.03 -24.60 -30.81
N PHE A 13 -2.69 -24.91 -29.56
CA PHE A 13 -1.88 -26.10 -29.18
C PHE A 13 -1.94 -26.32 -27.66
N GLY A 14 -2.24 -27.56 -27.23
CA GLY A 14 -1.90 -28.04 -25.88
C GLY A 14 -3.04 -28.63 -25.03
N VAL A 15 -3.68 -29.69 -25.49
CA VAL A 15 -4.41 -30.64 -24.62
C VAL A 15 -3.38 -31.52 -23.93
N LEU A 16 -3.24 -31.43 -22.60
CA LEU A 16 -2.73 -32.51 -21.75
C LEU A 16 -3.25 -32.37 -20.30
N SER A 17 -4.23 -33.22 -19.99
CA SER A 17 -4.36 -34.01 -18.74
C SER A 17 -4.01 -33.36 -17.40
N ASN A 18 -5.05 -33.06 -16.60
CA ASN A 18 -5.05 -33.46 -15.18
C ASN A 18 -6.47 -33.86 -14.73
N PRO A 19 -6.73 -35.14 -14.43
CA PRO A 19 -7.99 -35.61 -13.86
C PRO A 19 -8.00 -35.40 -12.34
N TYR A 20 -9.19 -35.49 -11.70
CA TYR A 20 -9.45 -35.28 -10.25
C TYR A 20 -9.46 -33.77 -9.87
N SER A 21 -10.59 -33.09 -9.66
CA SER A 21 -11.66 -33.46 -8.73
C SER A 21 -12.96 -32.76 -9.12
N ARG A 22 -13.91 -33.54 -9.66
CA ARG A 22 -15.32 -33.16 -9.73
C ARG A 22 -16.00 -33.82 -8.53
N ARG A 23 -16.15 -33.10 -7.40
CA ARG A 23 -16.93 -33.61 -6.26
C ARG A 23 -18.39 -33.21 -6.47
N PHE A 24 -19.11 -34.17 -7.03
CA PHE A 24 -20.57 -34.27 -6.97
C PHE A 24 -21.06 -34.26 -5.52
N MET A 25 -22.31 -33.83 -5.37
CA MET A 25 -23.15 -33.86 -4.18
C MET A 25 -23.03 -35.13 -3.34
N ALA A 26 -23.07 -34.98 -2.02
CA ALA A 26 -23.78 -35.88 -1.10
C ALA A 26 -24.10 -35.13 0.21
N PRO A 27 -25.24 -35.42 0.86
CA PRO A 27 -25.73 -34.77 2.07
C PRO A 27 -25.12 -35.41 3.33
N ASP A 28 -24.84 -34.64 4.37
CA ASP A 28 -24.71 -35.18 5.72
C ASP A 28 -25.08 -34.16 6.80
N THR A 29 -26.19 -34.48 7.44
CA THR A 29 -26.55 -34.40 8.86
C THR A 29 -25.50 -33.90 9.87
N GLY A 30 -25.96 -33.03 10.79
CA GLY A 30 -25.27 -32.62 12.02
C GLY A 30 -25.58 -31.15 12.34
N ASP A 31 -26.72 -30.85 12.95
CA ASP A 31 -26.91 -30.74 14.41
C ASP A 31 -25.86 -29.87 15.12
N GLY A 32 -26.33 -28.78 15.75
CA GLY A 32 -25.47 -27.91 16.56
C GLY A 32 -25.93 -26.46 16.71
N GLY A 33 -26.96 -26.21 17.53
CA GLY A 33 -26.86 -25.17 18.57
C GLY A 33 -27.28 -23.72 18.26
N SER A 34 -28.58 -23.47 18.40
CA SER A 34 -29.22 -22.45 19.28
C SER A 34 -28.55 -21.08 19.51
N GLY A 35 -29.31 -20.01 19.21
CA GLY A 35 -29.12 -18.71 19.88
C GLY A 35 -29.80 -17.49 19.26
N ALA A 36 -31.06 -17.58 18.81
CA ALA A 36 -31.83 -16.39 18.40
C ALA A 36 -32.84 -16.03 19.51
N ALA A 37 -32.57 -14.94 20.23
CA ALA A 37 -33.52 -14.30 21.14
C ALA A 37 -34.43 -13.37 20.34
N GLY A 38 -35.70 -13.76 20.18
CA GLY A 38 -36.79 -12.91 19.72
C GLY A 38 -37.74 -12.62 20.87
N THR A 39 -38.01 -11.34 21.10
CA THR A 39 -39.14 -10.86 21.91
C THR A 39 -40.28 -10.49 20.98
N GLY A 40 -41.47 -11.04 21.23
CA GLY A 40 -42.67 -10.76 20.45
C GLY A 40 -43.84 -11.62 20.89
N GLU A 41 -44.47 -11.21 21.98
CA GLU A 41 -45.67 -11.77 22.60
C GLU A 41 -46.85 -11.92 21.61
N GLY A 42 -47.63 -12.99 21.75
CA GLY A 42 -48.84 -13.25 20.97
C GLY A 42 -49.62 -14.43 21.51
N ASP A 43 -50.26 -14.22 22.66
CA ASP A 43 -51.29 -15.02 23.32
C ASP A 43 -52.29 -15.67 22.34
N THR A 44 -52.57 -16.97 22.52
CA THR A 44 -53.95 -17.50 22.68
C THR A 44 -53.90 -18.97 23.12
N SER A 45 -54.36 -19.18 24.35
CA SER A 45 -54.81 -20.42 24.98
C SER A 45 -55.54 -21.42 24.06
N THR A 46 -55.17 -22.70 24.12
CA THR A 46 -56.10 -23.82 23.88
C THR A 46 -55.70 -24.96 24.80
N GLY A 47 -56.49 -25.14 25.87
CA GLY A 47 -56.40 -26.27 26.78
C GLY A 47 -56.78 -27.57 26.09
N THR A 48 -55.89 -28.55 26.16
CA THR A 48 -56.17 -29.93 25.78
C THR A 48 -56.63 -30.65 27.04
N GLY A 49 -57.94 -30.84 27.16
CA GLY A 49 -58.51 -31.74 28.17
C GLY A 49 -58.43 -33.16 27.64
N GLU A 50 -57.51 -33.94 28.21
CA GLU A 50 -57.53 -35.40 28.11
C GLU A 50 -58.68 -35.91 28.99
N GLY A 51 -59.54 -36.73 28.39
CA GLY A 51 -60.64 -37.39 29.08
C GLY A 51 -60.93 -38.72 28.42
N GLU A 52 -60.16 -39.74 28.78
CA GLU A 52 -60.52 -41.14 28.61
C GLU A 52 -60.30 -41.84 29.96
N ASP A 53 -61.40 -42.13 30.66
CA ASP A 53 -61.78 -43.50 31.03
C ASP A 53 -63.04 -43.48 31.90
N GLY A 54 -64.10 -44.06 31.36
CA GLY A 54 -65.38 -44.17 32.05
C GLY A 54 -66.31 -45.10 31.29
N ALA A 55 -66.22 -46.40 31.61
CA ALA A 55 -67.10 -47.45 31.12
C ALA A 55 -68.58 -47.06 31.25
N GLY A 56 -69.34 -47.27 30.16
CA GLY A 56 -70.77 -47.04 30.11
C GLY A 56 -71.43 -47.91 29.04
N ASP A 57 -72.15 -48.91 29.52
CA ASP A 57 -72.96 -49.91 28.82
C ASP A 57 -74.02 -49.32 27.87
N GLY A 58 -74.41 -50.11 26.87
CA GLY A 58 -75.02 -49.66 25.62
C GLY A 58 -76.47 -49.16 25.67
N LYS A 59 -76.88 -48.49 24.58
CA LYS A 59 -78.23 -48.52 23.98
C LYS A 59 -78.32 -47.82 22.63
N ASP A 60 -79.02 -48.50 21.71
CA ASP A 60 -79.69 -48.04 20.49
C ASP A 60 -78.83 -47.51 19.31
N GLY A 61 -78.45 -48.45 18.46
CA GLY A 61 -77.88 -48.19 17.15
C GLY A 61 -78.91 -47.71 16.14
N ASN A 62 -78.89 -46.41 15.86
CA ASN A 62 -78.94 -45.93 14.48
C ASN A 62 -77.76 -44.98 14.27
N GLN A 63 -76.58 -45.54 14.00
CA GLN A 63 -75.42 -44.75 13.64
C GLN A 63 -75.65 -44.20 12.23
N GLN A 64 -76.20 -42.98 12.13
CA GLN A 64 -76.36 -42.33 10.85
C GLN A 64 -74.98 -42.14 10.22
N THR A 65 -74.83 -42.63 8.99
CA THR A 65 -73.60 -42.46 8.23
C THR A 65 -73.49 -40.99 7.79
N PHE A 66 -72.27 -40.48 7.57
CA PHE A 66 -72.05 -39.10 7.10
C PHE A 66 -72.86 -38.79 5.83
N ASP A 67 -73.02 -39.79 4.97
CA ASP A 67 -73.81 -39.70 3.74
C ASP A 67 -75.33 -39.66 4.01
N ASP A 68 -75.82 -40.34 5.06
CA ASP A 68 -77.23 -40.22 5.50
C ASP A 68 -77.56 -38.84 6.07
N VAL A 69 -76.61 -38.20 6.77
CA VAL A 69 -76.75 -36.82 7.27
C VAL A 69 -76.70 -35.81 6.11
N LEU A 70 -75.93 -36.09 5.05
CA LEU A 70 -75.86 -35.26 3.85
C LEU A 70 -77.08 -35.40 2.91
N LYS A 71 -77.94 -36.41 3.05
CA LYS A 71 -79.18 -36.51 2.26
C LYS A 71 -80.18 -35.40 2.60
N ASP A 72 -80.08 -34.84 3.80
CA ASP A 72 -80.86 -33.70 4.22
C ASP A 72 -80.36 -32.42 3.55
N LYS A 73 -81.23 -31.79 2.74
CA LYS A 73 -80.94 -30.57 1.97
C LYS A 73 -80.36 -29.43 2.80
N LYS A 74 -80.69 -29.38 4.10
CA LYS A 74 -80.18 -28.37 5.03
C LYS A 74 -78.70 -28.58 5.35
N TYR A 75 -78.25 -29.82 5.52
CA TYR A 75 -76.86 -30.15 5.83
C TYR A 75 -75.95 -30.09 4.61
N GLN A 76 -76.46 -30.42 3.40
CA GLN A 76 -75.76 -30.17 2.13
C GLN A 76 -75.39 -28.69 1.95
N SER A 77 -76.33 -27.78 2.16
CA SER A 77 -76.07 -26.35 1.98
C SER A 77 -75.00 -25.81 2.95
N GLU A 78 -74.99 -26.28 4.20
CA GLU A 78 -73.95 -25.91 5.17
C GLU A 78 -72.60 -26.56 4.85
N PHE A 79 -72.59 -27.80 4.34
CA PHE A 79 -71.38 -28.47 3.87
C PHE A 79 -70.77 -27.74 2.67
N ASP A 80 -71.56 -27.44 1.63
CA ASP A 80 -71.10 -26.70 0.44
C ASP A 80 -70.59 -25.31 0.77
N LYS A 81 -71.24 -24.60 1.70
CA LYS A 81 -70.75 -23.31 2.20
C LYS A 81 -69.40 -23.45 2.90
N ARG A 82 -69.22 -24.48 3.74
CA ARG A 82 -67.95 -24.73 4.43
C ARG A 82 -66.86 -25.14 3.45
N VAL A 83 -67.16 -25.97 2.46
CA VAL A 83 -66.21 -26.37 1.41
C VAL A 83 -65.82 -25.18 0.54
N SER A 84 -66.78 -24.36 0.12
CA SER A 84 -66.51 -23.15 -0.67
C SER A 84 -65.64 -22.15 0.10
N LYS A 85 -65.97 -21.93 1.39
CA LYS A 85 -65.18 -21.06 2.27
C LYS A 85 -63.77 -21.61 2.53
N ALA A 86 -63.63 -22.93 2.67
CA ALA A 86 -62.32 -23.58 2.82
C ALA A 86 -61.48 -23.44 1.54
N LEU A 87 -62.10 -23.59 0.36
CA LEU A 87 -61.44 -23.42 -0.93
C LEU A 87 -61.03 -21.96 -1.18
N GLU A 88 -61.90 -20.99 -0.84
CA GLU A 88 -61.53 -19.56 -0.89
C GLU A 88 -60.37 -19.26 0.04
N THR A 89 -60.40 -19.78 1.27
CA THR A 89 -59.30 -19.58 2.23
C THR A 89 -58.00 -20.21 1.72
N ALA A 90 -58.07 -21.42 1.16
CA ALA A 90 -56.91 -22.09 0.57
C ALA A 90 -56.35 -21.33 -0.64
N LYS A 91 -57.22 -20.84 -1.53
CA LYS A 91 -56.81 -20.02 -2.69
C LYS A 91 -56.13 -18.72 -2.26
N THR A 92 -56.74 -17.99 -1.34
CA THR A 92 -56.16 -16.74 -0.81
C THR A 92 -54.83 -17.00 -0.14
N LYS A 93 -54.71 -18.10 0.62
CA LYS A 93 -53.46 -18.49 1.26
C LYS A 93 -52.38 -18.84 0.23
N TRP A 94 -52.71 -19.62 -0.80
CA TRP A 94 -51.78 -19.94 -1.89
C TRP A 94 -51.37 -18.72 -2.70
N GLU A 95 -52.29 -17.81 -3.01
CA GLU A 95 -52.00 -16.59 -3.75
C GLU A 95 -51.09 -15.65 -2.95
N THR A 96 -51.32 -15.55 -1.63
CA THR A 96 -50.45 -14.79 -0.71
C THR A 96 -49.06 -15.40 -0.61
N GLU A 97 -48.96 -16.73 -0.40
CA GLU A 97 -47.69 -17.45 -0.34
C GLU A 97 -46.92 -17.39 -1.67
N TYR A 98 -47.64 -17.46 -2.81
CA TYR A 98 -47.03 -17.35 -4.13
C TYR A 98 -46.49 -15.94 -4.37
N ASN A 99 -47.27 -14.91 -4.05
CA ASN A 99 -46.83 -13.52 -4.17
C ASN A 99 -45.64 -13.22 -3.25
N GLN A 100 -45.63 -13.72 -2.00
CA GLN A 100 -44.49 -13.59 -1.10
C GLN A 100 -43.23 -14.22 -1.69
N LYS A 101 -43.31 -15.47 -2.16
CA LYS A 101 -42.17 -16.15 -2.80
C LYS A 101 -41.67 -15.43 -4.03
N LEU A 102 -42.56 -14.82 -4.79
CA LEU A 102 -42.23 -14.10 -6.01
C LEU A 102 -41.50 -12.78 -5.69
N GLU A 103 -41.93 -12.07 -4.65
CA GLU A 103 -41.25 -10.86 -4.16
C GLU A 103 -39.91 -11.19 -3.47
N GLU A 104 -39.84 -12.27 -2.70
CA GLU A 104 -38.58 -12.77 -2.12
C GLU A 104 -37.57 -13.16 -3.21
N ALA A 105 -38.01 -13.89 -4.24
CA ALA A 105 -37.14 -14.28 -5.35
C ALA A 105 -36.63 -13.07 -6.15
N LYS A 106 -37.47 -12.05 -6.37
CA LYS A 106 -37.05 -10.80 -7.03
C LYS A 106 -36.02 -10.04 -6.17
N THR A 107 -36.31 -9.86 -4.89
CA THR A 107 -35.43 -9.10 -3.99
C THR A 107 -34.10 -9.79 -3.75
N GLU A 108 -34.05 -11.12 -3.70
CA GLU A 108 -32.80 -11.88 -3.60
C GLU A 108 -31.99 -11.79 -4.90
N ALA A 109 -32.62 -11.94 -6.07
CA ALA A 109 -31.95 -11.81 -7.36
C ALA A 109 -31.39 -10.40 -7.59
N GLU A 110 -32.16 -9.36 -7.24
CA GLU A 110 -31.71 -7.96 -7.29
C GLU A 110 -30.57 -7.70 -6.31
N LYS A 111 -30.64 -8.23 -5.09
CA LYS A 111 -29.58 -8.09 -4.08
C LYS A 111 -28.28 -8.78 -4.52
N LEU A 112 -28.35 -9.98 -5.11
CA LEU A 112 -27.19 -10.69 -5.63
C LEU A 112 -26.55 -9.96 -6.83
N ALA A 113 -27.38 -9.46 -7.75
CA ALA A 113 -26.91 -8.67 -8.89
C ALA A 113 -26.32 -7.33 -8.44
N ALA A 114 -26.95 -6.64 -7.49
CA ALA A 114 -26.48 -5.38 -6.93
C ALA A 114 -25.20 -5.57 -6.11
N MET A 115 -25.07 -6.65 -5.33
CA MET A 115 -23.84 -6.97 -4.59
C MET A 115 -22.66 -7.15 -5.55
N THR A 116 -22.86 -7.94 -6.61
CA THR A 116 -21.84 -8.16 -7.65
C THR A 116 -21.47 -6.86 -8.39
N ALA A 117 -22.46 -6.03 -8.73
CA ALA A 117 -22.23 -4.75 -9.39
C ALA A 117 -21.55 -3.72 -8.47
N ASN A 118 -21.93 -3.67 -7.19
CA ASN A 118 -21.38 -2.76 -6.20
C ASN A 118 -19.94 -3.14 -5.83
N GLU A 119 -19.63 -4.43 -5.70
CA GLU A 119 -18.27 -4.91 -5.48
C GLU A 119 -17.35 -4.57 -6.65
N LYS A 120 -17.83 -4.76 -7.89
CA LYS A 120 -17.07 -4.35 -9.07
C LYS A 120 -16.85 -2.84 -9.11
N ALA A 121 -17.88 -2.05 -8.86
CA ALA A 121 -17.77 -0.59 -8.80
C ALA A 121 -16.82 -0.12 -7.68
N LYS A 122 -16.85 -0.76 -6.51
CA LYS A 122 -15.91 -0.50 -5.41
C LYS A 122 -14.48 -0.84 -5.78
N TYR A 123 -14.24 -1.99 -6.43
CA TYR A 123 -12.91 -2.37 -6.87
C TYR A 123 -12.36 -1.40 -7.91
N GLU A 124 -13.16 -1.01 -8.89
CA GLU A 124 -12.76 -0.02 -9.91
C GLU A 124 -12.49 1.35 -9.28
N ALA A 125 -13.35 1.81 -8.35
CA ALA A 125 -13.15 3.04 -7.62
C ALA A 125 -11.90 3.00 -6.74
N GLN A 126 -11.63 1.89 -6.04
CA GLN A 126 -10.44 1.72 -5.23
C GLN A 126 -9.18 1.72 -6.09
N LYS A 127 -9.19 0.97 -7.21
CA LYS A 127 -8.09 0.96 -8.15
C LYS A 127 -7.80 2.36 -8.74
N ALA A 128 -8.85 3.13 -9.02
CA ALA A 128 -8.69 4.52 -9.48
C ALA A 128 -8.09 5.42 -8.39
N LYS A 129 -8.54 5.29 -7.13
CA LYS A 129 -7.95 6.01 -5.99
C LYS A 129 -6.48 5.65 -5.78
N ASP A 130 -6.15 4.37 -5.76
CA ASP A 130 -4.77 3.90 -5.59
C ASP A 130 -3.86 4.41 -6.72
N ALA A 131 -4.38 4.50 -7.95
CA ALA A 131 -3.65 5.05 -9.09
C ALA A 131 -3.44 6.57 -8.96
N GLU A 132 -4.45 7.31 -8.50
CA GLU A 132 -4.32 8.75 -8.27
C GLU A 132 -3.37 9.04 -7.11
N GLU A 133 -3.45 8.29 -6.00
CA GLU A 133 -2.54 8.43 -4.87
C GLU A 133 -1.08 8.19 -5.26
N LYS A 134 -0.81 7.16 -6.07
CA LYS A 134 0.54 6.92 -6.61
C LYS A 134 1.01 8.08 -7.48
N ARG A 135 0.15 8.56 -8.38
CA ARG A 135 0.47 9.69 -9.26
C ARG A 135 0.74 10.97 -8.45
N VAL A 136 -0.06 11.25 -7.42
CA VAL A 136 0.13 12.39 -6.52
C VAL A 136 1.42 12.25 -5.72
N ALA A 137 1.73 11.05 -5.20
CA ALA A 137 2.98 10.78 -4.50
C ALA A 137 4.20 11.00 -5.42
N GLU A 138 4.17 10.47 -6.64
CA GLU A 138 5.24 10.67 -7.64
C GLU A 138 5.42 12.15 -8.01
N LEU A 139 4.32 12.89 -8.18
CA LEU A 139 4.36 14.33 -8.43
C LEU A 139 4.99 15.09 -7.25
N ASN A 140 4.58 14.78 -6.02
CA ASN A 140 5.14 15.40 -4.81
C ASN A 140 6.64 15.10 -4.67
N ASP A 141 7.06 13.86 -4.91
CA ASP A 141 8.47 13.49 -4.89
C ASP A 141 9.28 14.22 -5.97
N ASN A 142 8.70 14.40 -7.16
CA ASN A 142 9.33 15.16 -8.23
C ASN A 142 9.47 16.64 -7.86
N LEU A 143 8.40 17.24 -7.33
CA LEU A 143 8.39 18.63 -6.87
C LEU A 143 9.43 18.83 -5.75
N ALA A 144 9.47 17.96 -4.75
CA ALA A 144 10.44 18.04 -3.66
C ALA A 144 11.90 17.93 -4.15
N LYS A 145 12.17 17.10 -5.18
CA LYS A 145 13.49 17.04 -5.80
C LYS A 145 13.82 18.34 -6.54
N ARG A 146 12.86 18.87 -7.30
CA ARG A 146 13.04 20.11 -8.09
C ARG A 146 13.24 21.33 -7.18
N GLU A 147 12.50 21.42 -6.08
CA GLU A 147 12.67 22.45 -5.06
C GLU A 147 14.07 22.39 -4.44
N LYS A 148 14.51 21.20 -4.01
CA LYS A 148 15.87 21.02 -3.49
C LYS A 148 16.95 21.41 -4.51
N GLU A 149 16.81 20.98 -5.77
CA GLU A 149 17.73 21.35 -6.84
C GLU A 149 17.79 22.86 -7.08
N ILE A 150 16.64 23.55 -7.02
CA ILE A 150 16.56 25.00 -7.17
C ILE A 150 17.27 25.67 -6.00
N THR A 151 16.95 25.31 -4.76
CA THR A 151 17.60 25.85 -3.56
C THR A 151 19.10 25.61 -3.59
N THR A 152 19.56 24.42 -3.96
CA THR A 152 21.00 24.13 -4.09
C THR A 152 21.64 24.99 -5.19
N ARG A 153 20.97 25.21 -6.33
CA ARG A 153 21.50 26.06 -7.40
C ARG A 153 21.59 27.52 -6.98
N GLU A 154 20.60 28.02 -6.27
CA GLU A 154 20.61 29.37 -5.69
C GLU A 154 21.75 29.53 -4.69
N LEU A 155 21.87 28.59 -3.74
CA LEU A 155 22.97 28.59 -2.78
C LEU A 155 24.34 28.48 -3.45
N LYS A 156 24.47 27.73 -4.56
CA LYS A 156 25.72 27.66 -5.34
C LYS A 156 26.13 29.02 -5.91
N ILE A 157 25.17 29.77 -6.46
CA ILE A 157 25.41 31.09 -7.03
C ILE A 157 25.86 32.07 -5.93
N THR A 158 25.10 32.14 -4.84
CA THR A 158 25.45 33.05 -3.72
C THR A 158 26.77 32.67 -3.07
N SER A 159 27.09 31.39 -3.02
CA SER A 159 28.39 30.92 -2.51
C SER A 159 29.54 31.26 -3.48
N ALA A 160 29.32 31.20 -4.79
CA ALA A 160 30.32 31.61 -5.78
C ALA A 160 30.68 33.10 -5.61
N GLU A 161 29.66 33.95 -5.42
CA GLU A 161 29.83 35.38 -5.14
C GLU A 161 30.61 35.59 -3.83
N THR A 162 30.22 34.88 -2.76
CA THR A 162 30.88 34.97 -1.46
C THR A 162 32.35 34.53 -1.50
N LEU A 163 32.68 33.48 -2.27
CA LEU A 163 34.07 33.03 -2.45
C LEU A 163 34.89 34.07 -3.22
N ALA A 164 34.31 34.65 -4.27
CA ALA A 164 34.97 35.70 -5.04
C ALA A 164 35.29 36.94 -4.16
N ASP A 165 34.34 37.37 -3.34
CA ASP A 165 34.52 38.48 -2.39
C ASP A 165 35.64 38.19 -1.37
N LYS A 166 35.77 36.93 -0.95
CA LYS A 166 36.81 36.47 -0.03
C LYS A 166 38.15 36.15 -0.70
N ASN A 167 38.30 36.40 -2.01
CA ASN A 167 39.48 36.04 -2.79
C ASN A 167 39.84 34.54 -2.71
N LEU A 168 38.83 33.69 -2.56
CA LEU A 168 38.95 32.24 -2.58
C LEU A 168 38.68 31.72 -4.00
N PRO A 169 39.32 30.61 -4.42
CA PRO A 169 39.06 30.01 -5.72
C PRO A 169 37.58 29.61 -5.91
N ILE A 170 36.97 30.07 -7.00
CA ILE A 170 35.56 29.80 -7.34
C ILE A 170 35.32 28.29 -7.55
N GLU A 171 36.35 27.54 -7.98
CA GLU A 171 36.30 26.09 -8.13
C GLU A 171 35.88 25.35 -6.84
N LEU A 172 36.07 25.97 -5.67
CA LEU A 172 35.68 25.39 -4.38
C LEU A 172 34.16 25.32 -4.20
N VAL A 173 33.35 25.98 -5.03
CA VAL A 173 31.89 25.83 -5.06
C VAL A 173 31.47 24.36 -5.17
N GLU A 174 32.20 23.52 -5.90
CA GLU A 174 31.79 22.12 -6.05
C GLU A 174 31.95 21.29 -4.76
N VAL A 175 32.77 21.77 -3.81
CA VAL A 175 33.15 21.06 -2.59
C VAL A 175 32.39 21.59 -1.35
N LEU A 176 31.61 22.67 -1.49
CA LEU A 176 30.83 23.27 -0.40
C LEU A 176 29.60 22.43 0.00
N HIS A 177 29.16 22.59 1.26
CA HIS A 177 28.04 21.81 1.82
C HIS A 177 26.69 22.53 1.68
N TYR A 178 25.90 22.13 0.68
CA TYR A 178 24.66 22.81 0.26
C TYR A 178 23.35 22.35 0.91
N GLU A 179 23.42 21.69 2.07
CA GLU A 179 22.22 21.21 2.77
C GLU A 179 21.36 22.36 3.32
N SER A 180 22.00 23.45 3.75
CA SER A 180 21.36 24.67 4.22
C SER A 180 22.30 25.87 4.00
N ALA A 181 21.75 27.09 4.09
CA ALA A 181 22.56 28.30 4.06
C ALA A 181 23.63 28.31 5.18
N GLU A 182 23.26 27.86 6.39
CA GLU A 182 24.16 27.86 7.55
C GLU A 182 25.28 26.84 7.45
N SER A 183 24.98 25.64 6.93
CA SER A 183 26.03 24.66 6.66
C SER A 183 26.96 25.13 5.55
N CYS A 184 26.43 25.81 4.53
CA CYS A 184 27.23 26.36 3.46
C CYS A 184 28.20 27.43 3.99
N GLN A 185 27.69 28.38 4.77
CA GLN A 185 28.50 29.43 5.37
C GLN A 185 29.61 28.87 6.27
N LYS A 186 29.30 27.87 7.12
CA LYS A 186 30.31 27.19 7.94
C LYS A 186 31.38 26.50 7.09
N SER A 187 30.98 25.90 5.96
CA SER A 187 31.94 25.27 5.05
C SER A 187 32.85 26.30 4.37
N ILE A 188 32.32 27.47 3.98
CA ILE A 188 33.11 28.58 3.44
C ILE A 188 34.13 29.07 4.48
N GLU A 189 33.72 29.28 5.73
CA GLU A 189 34.61 29.75 6.80
C GLU A 189 35.71 28.73 7.15
N ALA A 190 35.39 27.44 7.11
CA ALA A 190 36.37 26.39 7.34
C ALA A 190 37.43 26.36 6.22
N ILE A 191 36.98 26.47 4.96
CA ILE A 191 37.84 26.54 3.79
C ILE A 191 38.71 27.81 3.83
N GLU A 192 38.13 28.96 4.17
CA GLU A 192 38.85 30.22 4.29
C GLU A 192 40.01 30.11 5.30
N LYS A 193 39.73 29.55 6.49
CA LYS A 193 40.77 29.32 7.51
C LYS A 193 41.86 28.38 7.03
N ALA A 194 41.50 27.32 6.29
CA ALA A 194 42.47 26.39 5.73
C ALA A 194 43.31 27.04 4.64
N TRP A 195 42.69 27.85 3.78
CA TRP A 195 43.34 28.57 2.68
C TRP A 195 44.35 29.60 3.20
N VAL A 196 43.98 30.42 4.17
CA VAL A 196 44.89 31.40 4.78
C VAL A 196 46.11 30.72 5.40
N LYS A 197 45.92 29.59 6.09
CA LYS A 197 47.03 28.79 6.63
C LYS A 197 47.92 28.20 5.52
N ALA A 198 47.31 27.66 4.47
CA ALA A 198 48.02 27.10 3.33
C ALA A 198 48.86 28.16 2.62
N GLN A 199 48.27 29.33 2.34
CA GLN A 199 48.97 30.49 1.82
C GLN A 199 50.19 30.82 2.69
N GLY A 200 50.00 31.04 4.00
CA GLY A 200 51.09 31.35 4.93
C GLY A 200 52.25 30.37 4.87
N SER A 201 51.94 29.07 4.91
CA SER A 201 52.96 28.01 4.81
C SER A 201 53.67 27.98 3.45
N TRP A 202 52.95 28.30 2.37
CA TRP A 202 53.52 28.39 1.03
C TRP A 202 54.43 29.60 0.89
N GLN A 203 54.03 30.77 1.38
CA GLN A 203 54.91 31.95 1.38
C GLN A 203 56.18 31.69 2.19
N GLN A 204 56.08 31.05 3.36
CA GLN A 204 57.24 30.66 4.15
C GLN A 204 58.16 29.67 3.40
N ALA A 205 57.58 28.68 2.71
CA ALA A 205 58.34 27.72 1.91
C ALA A 205 59.03 28.39 0.71
N VAL A 206 58.33 29.31 0.03
CA VAL A 206 58.88 30.11 -1.07
C VAL A 206 59.99 31.02 -0.57
N GLU A 207 59.79 31.74 0.54
CA GLU A 207 60.81 32.60 1.16
C GLU A 207 62.05 31.78 1.53
N LYS A 208 61.88 30.61 2.13
CA LYS A 208 62.98 29.70 2.43
C LYS A 208 63.72 29.27 1.16
N ALA A 209 63.01 28.83 0.13
CA ALA A 209 63.61 28.39 -1.12
C ALA A 209 64.34 29.54 -1.86
N VAL A 210 63.79 30.75 -1.83
CA VAL A 210 64.43 31.96 -2.37
C VAL A 210 65.67 32.32 -1.55
N ASN A 211 65.58 32.32 -0.22
CA ASN A 211 66.73 32.57 0.66
C ASN A 211 67.84 31.53 0.47
N ASP A 212 67.50 30.25 0.28
CA ASP A 212 68.47 29.20 0.01
C ASP A 212 69.13 29.37 -1.37
N LYS A 213 68.40 29.86 -2.38
CA LYS A 213 69.00 30.25 -3.68
C LYS A 213 69.88 31.51 -3.57
N LEU A 214 69.43 32.53 -2.83
CA LEU A 214 70.15 33.80 -2.66
C LEU A 214 71.43 33.64 -1.82
N ARG A 215 71.45 32.72 -0.85
CA ARG A 215 72.67 32.34 -0.12
C ARG A 215 73.76 31.75 -1.04
N GLY A 216 73.42 31.40 -2.28
CA GLY A 216 74.27 30.63 -3.17
C GLY A 216 74.38 29.19 -2.69
N GLY A 217 74.48 28.23 -3.62
CA GLY A 217 74.69 26.82 -3.26
C GLY A 217 75.87 26.65 -2.30
N LYS A 218 75.89 25.52 -1.55
CA LYS A 218 76.87 25.16 -0.50
C LYS A 218 78.15 26.00 -0.61
N PRO A 219 78.49 26.85 0.39
CA PRO A 219 79.74 27.59 0.33
C PRO A 219 80.84 26.58 0.02
N PRO A 220 81.71 26.85 -0.98
CA PRO A 220 82.79 25.92 -1.31
C PRO A 220 83.47 25.59 0.01
N LYS A 221 83.57 24.29 0.29
CA LYS A 221 84.14 23.75 1.52
C LYS A 221 85.42 24.55 1.80
N ALA A 222 85.37 25.43 2.80
CA ALA A 222 86.50 26.24 3.20
C ALA A 222 87.69 25.28 3.38
N GLY A 223 88.79 25.64 2.73
CA GLY A 223 89.83 24.72 2.27
C GLY A 223 90.10 23.51 3.16
N LEU A 224 90.14 22.34 2.54
CA LEU A 224 91.19 21.41 2.92
C LEU A 224 92.50 22.17 2.73
N GLY A 225 93.18 22.44 3.84
CA GLY A 225 94.43 23.18 3.86
C GLY A 225 95.41 22.58 2.88
N ASN A 226 95.67 23.33 1.81
CA ASN A 226 96.84 23.09 1.00
C ASN A 226 98.03 23.46 1.89
N GLU A 227 98.82 22.47 2.31
CA GLU A 227 100.03 22.58 3.14
C GLU A 227 101.18 23.36 2.46
N ASN A 228 100.88 24.38 1.67
CA ASN A 228 101.85 25.18 0.91
C ASN A 228 101.77 26.67 1.24
N THR A 229 101.21 27.06 2.39
CA THR A 229 101.26 28.46 2.84
C THR A 229 102.71 28.84 3.14
N LEU A 230 103.12 30.05 2.75
CA LEU A 230 104.46 30.60 2.99
C LEU A 230 104.87 30.48 4.47
N GLU A 231 103.90 30.61 5.37
CA GLU A 231 104.04 30.44 6.83
C GLU A 231 104.46 29.02 7.23
N ALA A 232 103.92 27.99 6.58
CA ALA A 232 104.32 26.60 6.80
C ALA A 232 105.72 26.32 6.24
N GLN A 233 106.10 26.95 5.12
CA GLN A 233 107.44 26.86 4.53
C GLN A 233 108.48 27.56 5.42
N ILE A 234 108.15 28.75 5.95
CA ILE A 234 109.00 29.48 6.91
C ILE A 234 109.14 28.69 8.22
N ALA A 235 108.06 28.10 8.73
CA ALA A 235 108.10 27.26 9.93
C ALA A 235 108.86 25.93 9.75
N ARG A 236 109.05 25.45 8.51
CA ARG A 236 109.90 24.30 8.18
C ARG A 236 111.37 24.73 8.07
N ALA A 237 111.64 25.83 7.37
CA ALA A 237 112.98 26.41 7.27
C ALA A 237 113.57 26.80 8.64
N MET A 238 112.74 27.31 9.56
CA MET A 238 113.12 27.63 10.93
C MET A 238 113.26 26.40 11.85
N ARG A 239 112.75 25.23 11.45
CA ARG A 239 112.85 23.96 12.21
C ARG A 239 113.96 23.02 11.73
N GLY A 240 114.73 23.38 10.72
CA GLY A 240 115.97 22.67 10.37
C GLY A 240 115.81 21.18 10.08
N GLN A 241 114.90 20.82 9.15
CA GLN A 241 114.87 19.50 8.49
C GLN A 241 114.63 19.65 7.00
#